data_AF-A0A9W7YUI4-F1
#
_entry.id   AF-A0A9W7YUI4-F1
#
_cell.length_a   1.000
_cell.length_b   1.000
_cell.length_c   1.000
_cell.angle_alpha   90.00
_cell.angle_beta   90.00
_cell.angle_gamma   90.00
#
_symmetry.space_group_name_H-M   'P 1'
#
loop_
_entity.id
_entity.type
_entity.pdbx_description
1 polymer ?
#
loop_
_entity_poly.entity_id
_entity_poly.type
_entity_poly.pdbx_seq_one_letter_code
_entity_poly.pdbx_strand_id
1 'polypeptide(L)'
;MDEHVTIDILHGNIIASIDVLPKHEHQVNKLAKQLTFNNQELTTSIELHALFLKHCALHDQSTALVVFDAFCQAYGVPAVDIHVVVQQHSIDETAARQVLKAYYLLWDVPAARHCYFGSDSAAMPALFAPDNAHVAAMFGGQPGSSSYLDEARWLLDMYRPLLTDFVAHMSAFLDTESRDVQFALLFKEGLDVLQWLTQSESAPDAEYLVSAPVSMPLTGLVQLMQIMVLSKTLGVSPGQFSQLFK
;
A
#
# COMPACT_ATOMS: atom_id res chain seq x y z
N MET A 1 0.30 31.96 -13.81
CA MET A 1 0.30 30.69 -14.55
C MET A 1 1.76 30.34 -14.66
N ASP A 2 2.25 29.52 -13.74
CA ASP A 2 3.68 29.20 -13.72
C ASP A 2 3.96 28.28 -14.92
N GLU A 3 4.91 28.67 -15.75
CA GLU A 3 5.32 27.90 -16.92
C GLU A 3 5.97 26.60 -16.44
N HIS A 4 5.41 25.45 -16.84
CA HIS A 4 5.95 24.14 -16.49
C HIS A 4 6.90 23.65 -17.60
N VAL A 5 7.90 22.86 -17.20
CA VAL A 5 8.81 22.16 -18.10
C VAL A 5 8.49 20.68 -18.03
N THR A 6 8.33 20.05 -19.20
CA THR A 6 8.08 18.61 -19.33
C THR A 6 9.40 17.87 -19.47
N ILE A 7 9.59 16.84 -18.64
CA ILE A 7 10.73 15.91 -18.72
C ILE A 7 10.19 14.55 -19.15
N ASP A 8 10.65 14.07 -20.30
CA ASP A 8 10.25 12.76 -20.82
C ASP A 8 11.24 11.67 -20.38
N ILE A 9 10.70 10.64 -19.73
CA ILE A 9 11.42 9.39 -19.46
C ILE A 9 11.04 8.38 -20.52
N LEU A 10 12.06 7.77 -21.14
CA LEU A 10 11.89 6.86 -22.27
C LEU A 10 12.33 5.45 -21.89
N HIS A 11 11.49 4.46 -22.18
CA HIS A 11 11.85 3.04 -22.12
C HIS A 11 11.25 2.30 -23.33
N GLY A 12 12.09 1.98 -24.31
CA GLY A 12 11.61 1.43 -25.59
C GLY A 12 10.66 2.42 -26.28
N ASN A 13 9.41 2.01 -26.49
CA ASN A 13 8.35 2.85 -27.08
C ASN A 13 7.47 3.56 -26.04
N ILE A 14 7.75 3.38 -24.74
CA ILE A 14 6.97 3.94 -23.65
C ILE A 14 7.59 5.28 -23.24
N ILE A 15 6.73 6.28 -23.08
CA ILE A 15 7.08 7.62 -22.63
C ILE A 15 6.28 7.93 -21.37
N ALA A 16 6.96 8.38 -20.32
CA ALA A 16 6.34 9.00 -19.16
C ALA A 16 6.78 10.46 -19.09
N SER A 17 5.83 11.37 -19.26
CA SER A 17 6.06 12.81 -19.22
C SER A 17 5.83 13.33 -17.81
N ILE A 18 6.80 14.10 -17.30
CA ILE A 18 6.82 14.62 -15.94
C ILE A 18 6.85 16.14 -16.01
N ASP A 19 5.72 16.75 -15.71
CA ASP A 19 5.58 18.20 -15.72
C ASP A 19 6.01 18.78 -14.36
N VAL A 20 7.05 19.63 -14.38
CA VAL A 20 7.63 20.22 -13.17
C VAL A 20 7.90 21.71 -13.35
N LEU A 21 8.00 22.44 -12.24
CA LEU A 21 8.45 23.84 -12.29
C LEU A 21 9.94 23.92 -12.72
N PRO A 22 10.37 24.95 -13.48
CA PRO A 22 11.73 25.08 -13.98
C PRO A 22 12.83 24.95 -12.91
N LYS A 23 12.55 25.38 -11.68
CA LYS A 23 13.47 25.27 -10.54
C LYS A 23 13.83 23.82 -10.16
N HIS A 24 12.99 22.85 -10.52
CA HIS A 24 13.20 21.42 -10.24
C HIS A 24 13.81 20.66 -11.42
N GLU A 25 13.83 21.27 -12.61
CA GLU A 25 14.21 20.61 -13.87
C GLU A 25 15.58 19.95 -13.78
N HIS A 26 16.59 20.67 -13.26
CA HIS A 26 17.96 20.18 -13.19
C HIS A 26 18.07 18.88 -12.37
N GLN A 27 17.44 18.85 -11.20
CA GLN A 27 17.54 17.72 -10.27
C GLN A 27 16.73 16.52 -10.75
N VAL A 28 15.53 16.76 -11.31
CA VAL A 28 14.70 15.69 -11.89
C VAL A 28 15.42 15.05 -13.08
N ASN A 29 16.00 15.84 -13.99
CA ASN A 29 16.79 15.34 -15.11
C ASN A 29 18.03 14.55 -14.67
N LYS A 30 18.68 14.99 -13.58
CA LYS A 30 19.84 14.28 -13.02
C LYS A 30 19.44 12.87 -12.56
N LEU A 31 18.33 12.73 -11.84
CA LEU A 31 17.83 11.42 -11.41
C LEU A 31 17.28 10.59 -12.58
N ALA A 32 16.63 11.20 -13.56
CA ALA A 32 16.15 10.51 -14.75
C ALA A 32 17.28 9.82 -15.52
N LYS A 33 18.46 10.47 -15.62
CA LYS A 33 19.66 9.89 -16.23
C LYS A 33 20.29 8.74 -15.43
N GLN A 34 19.97 8.63 -14.14
CA GLN A 34 20.46 7.59 -13.24
C GLN A 34 19.49 6.41 -13.12
N LEU A 35 18.30 6.52 -13.72
CA LEU A 35 17.31 5.46 -13.71
C LEU A 35 17.81 4.23 -14.49
N THR A 36 17.76 3.06 -13.85
CA THR A 36 18.07 1.77 -14.46
C THR A 36 16.82 0.89 -14.51
N PHE A 37 16.66 0.14 -15.60
CA PHE A 37 15.44 -0.64 -15.85
C PHE A 37 15.54 -2.11 -15.46
N ASN A 38 16.73 -2.62 -15.10
CA ASN A 38 16.97 -3.97 -14.55
C ASN A 38 16.15 -5.11 -15.20
N ASN A 39 16.01 -5.11 -16.54
CA ASN A 39 15.20 -6.07 -17.32
C ASN A 39 13.71 -6.16 -16.95
N GLN A 40 13.13 -5.12 -16.34
CA GLN A 40 11.68 -5.05 -16.16
C GLN A 40 11.01 -4.83 -17.52
N GLU A 41 10.10 -5.73 -17.88
CA GLU A 41 9.17 -5.50 -18.99
C GLU A 41 8.11 -4.52 -18.51
N LEU A 42 8.20 -3.27 -18.97
CA LEU A 42 7.18 -2.26 -18.76
C LEU A 42 6.25 -2.26 -19.98
N THR A 43 4.95 -2.13 -19.77
CA THR A 43 3.97 -2.12 -20.86
C THR A 43 3.26 -0.77 -21.03
N THR A 44 3.21 0.04 -19.98
CA THR A 44 2.47 1.30 -19.94
C THR A 44 3.26 2.45 -19.32
N SER A 45 2.83 3.68 -19.61
CA SER A 45 3.43 4.91 -19.08
C SER A 45 3.34 5.01 -17.55
N ILE A 46 2.24 4.54 -16.94
CA ILE A 46 2.05 4.58 -15.48
C ILE A 46 3.06 3.71 -14.72
N GLU A 47 3.44 2.57 -15.29
CA GLU A 47 4.50 1.73 -14.72
C GLU A 47 5.85 2.43 -14.74
N LEU A 48 6.18 3.10 -15.85
CA LEU A 48 7.42 3.85 -16.00
C LEU A 48 7.47 5.06 -15.04
N HIS A 49 6.35 5.77 -14.90
CA HIS A 49 6.22 6.88 -13.97
C HIS A 49 6.37 6.42 -12.51
N ALA A 50 5.70 5.32 -12.14
CA ALA A 50 5.81 4.70 -10.81
C ALA A 50 7.23 4.20 -10.51
N LEU A 51 7.90 3.59 -11.49
CA LEU A 51 9.30 3.17 -11.36
C LEU A 51 10.21 4.35 -11.10
N PHE A 52 10.03 5.46 -11.83
CA PHE A 52 10.82 6.66 -11.62
C PHE A 52 10.53 7.34 -10.27
N LEU A 53 9.27 7.41 -9.85
CA LEU A 53 8.90 7.88 -8.52
C LEU A 53 9.61 7.08 -7.43
N LYS A 54 9.59 5.75 -7.53
CA LYS A 54 10.32 4.86 -6.62
C LYS A 54 11.82 5.14 -6.62
N HIS A 55 12.43 5.33 -7.80
CA HIS A 55 13.83 5.71 -7.91
C HIS A 55 14.12 7.05 -7.21
N CYS A 56 13.28 8.07 -7.40
CA CYS A 56 13.42 9.35 -6.72
C CYS A 56 13.31 9.21 -5.20
N ALA A 57 12.32 8.46 -4.71
CA ALA A 57 12.13 8.24 -3.28
C ALA A 57 13.35 7.57 -2.60
N LEU A 58 14.10 6.75 -3.33
CA LEU A 58 15.33 6.11 -2.82
C LEU A 58 16.55 7.05 -2.76
N HIS A 59 16.57 8.13 -3.55
CA HIS A 59 17.76 8.97 -3.72
C HIS A 59 17.59 10.41 -3.20
N ASP A 60 16.40 10.99 -3.32
CA ASP A 60 16.09 12.34 -2.88
C ASP A 60 14.58 12.54 -2.63
N GLN A 61 14.19 12.67 -1.36
CA GLN A 61 12.79 12.86 -0.96
C GLN A 61 12.17 14.13 -1.54
N SER A 62 12.95 15.20 -1.70
CA SER A 62 12.44 16.49 -2.23
C SER A 62 12.02 16.34 -3.69
N THR A 63 12.84 15.67 -4.50
CA THR A 63 12.51 15.35 -5.89
C THR A 63 11.39 14.33 -5.99
N ALA A 64 11.36 13.34 -5.08
CA ALA A 64 10.27 12.37 -5.02
C ALA A 64 8.91 13.05 -4.80
N LEU A 65 8.83 14.07 -3.94
CA LEU A 65 7.60 14.86 -3.75
C LEU A 65 7.18 15.57 -5.04
N VAL A 66 8.11 16.22 -5.74
CA VAL A 66 7.82 16.91 -7.01
C VAL A 66 7.31 15.93 -8.07
N VAL A 67 7.96 14.78 -8.20
CA VAL A 67 7.54 13.72 -9.14
C VAL A 67 6.22 13.09 -8.72
N PHE A 68 5.97 12.98 -7.41
CA PHE A 68 4.70 12.47 -6.89
C PHE A 68 3.53 13.39 -7.19
N ASP A 69 3.73 14.71 -7.09
CA ASP A 69 2.76 15.71 -7.50
C ASP A 69 2.45 15.61 -9.00
N ALA A 70 3.49 15.49 -9.83
CA ALA A 70 3.35 15.30 -11.28
C ALA A 70 2.63 13.99 -11.62
N PHE A 71 2.93 12.89 -10.91
CA PHE A 71 2.22 11.61 -11.04
C PHE A 71 0.74 11.78 -10.72
N CYS A 72 0.40 12.40 -9.59
CA CYS A 72 -0.99 12.56 -9.17
C CYS A 72 -1.77 13.45 -10.14
N GLN A 73 -1.17 14.53 -10.64
CA GLN A 73 -1.78 15.37 -11.67
C GLN A 73 -1.99 14.62 -12.99
N ALA A 74 -0.99 13.87 -13.46
CA ALA A 74 -1.05 13.14 -14.72
C ALA A 74 -2.15 12.07 -14.75
N TYR A 75 -2.44 11.45 -13.60
CA TYR A 75 -3.45 10.38 -13.48
C TYR A 75 -4.73 10.79 -12.75
N GLY A 76 -4.91 12.09 -12.46
CA GLY A 76 -6.13 12.62 -11.84
C GLY A 76 -6.35 12.17 -10.39
N VAL A 77 -5.28 11.85 -9.67
CA VAL A 77 -5.32 11.46 -8.25
C VAL A 77 -5.15 12.74 -7.38
N PRO A 78 -5.86 12.90 -6.26
CA PRO A 78 -6.81 11.98 -5.62
C PRO A 78 -8.27 12.12 -6.07
N ALA A 79 -8.56 12.88 -7.14
CA ALA A 79 -9.95 12.99 -7.62
C ALA A 79 -10.50 11.63 -8.08
N VAL A 80 -9.64 10.77 -8.62
CA VAL A 80 -9.87 9.36 -8.89
C VAL A 80 -8.97 8.53 -7.96
N ASP A 81 -9.55 7.52 -7.31
CA ASP A 81 -8.79 6.59 -6.47
C ASP A 81 -7.75 5.81 -7.29
N ILE A 82 -6.55 5.64 -6.73
CA ILE A 82 -5.43 5.00 -7.42
C ILE A 82 -5.75 3.55 -7.87
N HIS A 83 -6.58 2.81 -7.13
CA HIS A 83 -6.95 1.45 -7.51
C HIS A 83 -7.86 1.45 -8.75
N VAL A 84 -8.72 2.48 -8.88
CA VAL A 84 -9.53 2.70 -10.08
C VAL A 84 -8.63 3.07 -11.27
N VAL A 85 -7.66 3.96 -11.06
CA VAL A 85 -6.67 4.33 -12.09
C VAL A 85 -5.95 3.09 -12.61
N VAL A 86 -5.37 2.30 -11.71
CA VAL A 86 -4.65 1.06 -12.05
C VAL A 86 -5.54 0.08 -12.84
N GLN A 87 -6.80 -0.09 -12.43
CA GLN A 87 -7.76 -0.92 -13.15
C GLN A 87 -8.05 -0.41 -14.57
N GLN A 88 -8.23 0.90 -14.74
CA GLN A 88 -8.52 1.52 -16.04
C GLN A 88 -7.36 1.38 -17.03
N HIS A 89 -6.12 1.38 -16.53
CA HIS A 89 -4.92 1.17 -17.35
C HIS A 89 -4.71 -0.29 -17.79
N SER A 90 -5.56 -1.23 -17.36
CA SER A 90 -5.55 -2.64 -17.80
C SER A 90 -4.18 -3.32 -17.68
N ILE A 91 -3.38 -2.92 -16.68
CA ILE A 91 -2.09 -3.54 -16.38
C ILE A 91 -2.30 -4.84 -15.58
N ASP A 92 -1.34 -5.76 -15.67
CA ASP A 92 -1.40 -7.00 -14.91
C ASP A 92 -1.25 -6.77 -13.40
N GLU A 93 -1.53 -7.81 -12.61
CA GLU A 93 -1.49 -7.74 -11.14
C GLU A 93 -0.11 -7.35 -10.60
N THR A 94 0.97 -7.79 -11.25
CA THR A 94 2.34 -7.49 -10.81
C THR A 94 2.68 -6.02 -11.03
N ALA A 95 2.34 -5.50 -12.20
CA ALA A 95 2.47 -4.09 -12.55
C ALA A 95 1.60 -3.20 -11.66
N ALA A 96 0.33 -3.56 -11.47
CA ALA A 96 -0.60 -2.90 -10.56
C ALA A 96 -0.02 -2.75 -9.15
N ARG A 97 0.55 -3.83 -8.61
CA ARG A 97 1.20 -3.82 -7.31
C ARG A 97 2.40 -2.89 -7.26
N GLN A 98 3.24 -2.82 -8.30
CA GLN A 98 4.37 -1.88 -8.31
C GLN A 98 3.91 -0.42 -8.32
N VAL A 99 2.85 -0.11 -9.08
CA VAL A 99 2.25 1.23 -9.12
C VAL A 99 1.68 1.62 -7.75
N LEU A 100 0.88 0.74 -7.14
CA LEU A 100 0.31 1.00 -5.81
C LEU A 100 1.40 1.17 -4.75
N LYS A 101 2.43 0.31 -4.78
CA LYS A 101 3.59 0.44 -3.88
C LYS A 101 4.26 1.80 -4.05
N ALA A 102 4.53 2.22 -5.28
CA ALA A 102 5.14 3.52 -5.57
C ALA A 102 4.28 4.69 -5.08
N TYR A 103 2.96 4.63 -5.31
CA TYR A 103 2.01 5.64 -4.89
C TYR A 103 1.98 5.84 -3.36
N TYR A 104 2.00 4.75 -2.58
CA TYR A 104 1.99 4.84 -1.13
C TYR A 104 3.36 5.10 -0.48
N LEU A 105 4.46 5.16 -1.23
CA LEU A 105 5.82 5.34 -0.67
C LEU A 105 5.97 6.56 0.23
N LEU A 106 5.26 7.65 -0.09
CA LEU A 106 5.36 8.93 0.60
C LEU A 106 4.22 9.15 1.61
N TRP A 107 3.50 8.08 1.99
CA TRP A 107 2.33 8.15 2.88
C TRP A 107 2.59 8.92 4.18
N ASP A 108 3.75 8.68 4.80
CA ASP A 108 4.14 9.30 6.07
C ASP A 108 4.78 10.68 5.91
N VAL A 109 4.89 11.19 4.67
CA VAL A 109 5.46 12.52 4.39
C VAL A 109 4.34 13.56 4.39
N PRO A 110 4.32 14.53 5.34
CA PRO A 110 3.20 15.49 5.44
C PRO A 110 2.95 16.31 4.18
N ALA A 111 4.01 16.61 3.43
CA ALA A 111 3.94 17.35 2.17
C ALA A 111 3.29 16.56 1.02
N ALA A 112 3.11 15.24 1.15
CA ALA A 112 2.44 14.39 0.15
C ALA A 112 0.94 14.22 0.43
N ARG A 113 0.43 14.73 1.56
CA ARG A 113 -0.92 14.44 2.06
C ARG A 113 -2.03 14.84 1.09
N HIS A 114 -1.85 15.95 0.35
CA HIS A 114 -2.84 16.43 -0.63
C HIS A 114 -3.02 15.50 -1.83
N CYS A 115 -2.04 14.64 -2.12
CA CYS A 115 -2.13 13.64 -3.17
C CYS A 115 -2.94 12.41 -2.75
N TYR A 116 -3.12 12.17 -1.45
CA TYR A 116 -3.95 11.09 -0.91
C TYR A 116 -5.38 11.56 -0.59
N PHE A 117 -5.48 12.78 -0.07
CA PHE A 117 -6.74 13.38 0.36
C PHE A 117 -6.88 14.74 -0.31
N GLY A 118 -7.77 14.85 -1.29
CA GLY A 118 -8.04 16.10 -1.99
C GLY A 118 -8.53 17.21 -1.05
N SER A 119 -8.47 18.47 -1.50
CA SER A 119 -9.01 19.61 -0.74
C SER A 119 -10.51 19.48 -0.47
N ASP A 120 -11.21 18.84 -1.39
CA ASP A 120 -12.49 18.19 -1.14
C ASP A 120 -12.17 16.70 -1.02
N SER A 121 -12.44 16.10 0.14
CA SER A 121 -12.32 14.65 0.38
C SER A 121 -12.66 13.89 -0.90
N ALA A 122 -11.77 13.01 -1.38
CA ALA A 122 -12.09 12.10 -2.47
C ALA A 122 -13.50 11.57 -2.21
N ALA A 123 -14.42 11.85 -3.14
CA ALA A 123 -15.84 11.73 -2.85
C ALA A 123 -16.07 10.30 -2.34
N MET A 124 -16.68 10.17 -1.15
CA MET A 124 -17.00 8.87 -0.57
C MET A 124 -17.55 7.96 -1.66
N PRO A 125 -17.02 6.73 -1.83
CA PRO A 125 -17.47 5.87 -2.91
C PRO A 125 -18.99 5.78 -2.92
N ALA A 126 -19.60 5.84 -4.10
CA ALA A 126 -21.07 5.88 -4.25
C ALA A 126 -21.79 4.72 -3.54
N LEU A 127 -21.08 3.61 -3.30
CA LEU A 127 -21.52 2.46 -2.50
C LEU A 127 -21.92 2.84 -1.06
N PHE A 128 -21.23 3.81 -0.46
CA PHE A 128 -21.45 4.28 0.91
C PHE A 128 -22.35 5.53 0.98
N ALA A 129 -22.96 5.94 -0.14
CA ALA A 129 -23.89 7.07 -0.14
C ALA A 129 -25.21 6.70 0.56
N PRO A 130 -25.84 7.63 1.33
CA PRO A 130 -26.97 7.34 2.23
C PRO A 130 -28.19 6.64 1.60
N ASP A 131 -28.41 6.83 0.30
CA ASP A 131 -29.63 6.42 -0.41
C ASP A 131 -29.40 5.37 -1.52
N ASN A 132 -28.17 4.86 -1.68
CA ASN A 132 -27.84 3.96 -2.79
C ASN A 132 -27.93 2.48 -2.42
N ALA A 133 -27.38 2.09 -1.26
CA ALA A 133 -27.31 0.70 -0.83
C ALA A 133 -27.17 0.59 0.70
N HIS A 134 -27.44 -0.60 1.24
CA HIS A 134 -27.06 -0.95 2.59
C HIS A 134 -25.93 -1.98 2.51
N VAL A 135 -24.77 -1.60 3.03
CA VAL A 135 -23.56 -2.42 2.96
C VAL A 135 -23.43 -3.15 4.28
N ALA A 136 -23.29 -4.47 4.23
CA ALA A 136 -22.94 -5.30 5.38
C ALA A 136 -21.48 -5.75 5.23
N ALA A 137 -20.71 -5.70 6.32
CA ALA A 137 -19.37 -6.27 6.36
C ALA A 137 -19.46 -7.74 6.79
N MET A 138 -18.76 -8.63 6.08
CA MET A 138 -18.66 -10.04 6.43
C MET A 138 -17.20 -10.42 6.61
N PHE A 139 -16.91 -11.12 7.71
CA PHE A 139 -15.58 -11.59 8.04
C PHE A 139 -15.56 -13.12 8.01
N GLY A 140 -14.60 -13.67 7.28
CA GLY A 140 -14.41 -15.11 7.15
C GLY A 140 -13.94 -15.78 8.44
N GLY A 141 -13.92 -17.11 8.42
CA GLY A 141 -13.40 -17.94 9.51
C GLY A 141 -11.98 -18.44 9.25
N GLN A 142 -11.54 -19.40 10.07
CA GLN A 142 -10.22 -20.01 9.95
C GLN A 142 -10.04 -20.66 8.56
N PRO A 143 -8.98 -20.32 7.83
CA PRO A 143 -8.59 -21.09 6.67
C PRO A 143 -8.13 -22.47 7.15
N GLY A 144 -8.55 -23.54 6.47
CA GLY A 144 -8.02 -24.89 6.70
C GLY A 144 -6.57 -25.07 6.25
N SER A 145 -5.82 -23.97 6.10
CA SER A 145 -4.45 -23.89 5.59
C SER A 145 -3.75 -22.63 6.13
N SER A 146 -2.43 -22.53 5.93
CA SER A 146 -1.62 -21.37 6.32
C SER A 146 -1.68 -20.17 5.35
N SER A 147 -2.61 -20.18 4.38
CA SER A 147 -2.66 -19.16 3.32
C SER A 147 -2.91 -17.72 3.82
N TYR A 148 -3.45 -17.57 5.02
CA TYR A 148 -3.59 -16.25 5.67
C TYR A 148 -2.26 -15.54 5.84
N LEU A 149 -1.17 -16.27 6.09
CA LEU A 149 0.14 -15.66 6.30
C LEU A 149 0.70 -15.09 5.00
N ASP A 150 0.46 -15.77 3.88
CA ASP A 150 0.84 -15.28 2.55
C ASP A 150 0.02 -14.06 2.16
N GLU A 151 -1.27 -14.03 2.49
CA GLU A 151 -2.12 -12.85 2.33
C GLU A 151 -1.62 -11.67 3.16
N ALA A 152 -1.28 -11.89 4.42
CA ALA A 152 -0.70 -10.85 5.29
C ALA A 152 0.64 -10.33 4.75
N ARG A 153 1.51 -11.22 4.23
CA ARG A 153 2.76 -10.82 3.58
C ARG A 153 2.51 -9.96 2.35
N TRP A 154 1.53 -10.36 1.54
CA TRP A 154 1.14 -9.61 0.35
C TRP A 154 0.60 -8.21 0.71
N LEU A 155 -0.29 -8.12 1.70
CA LEU A 155 -0.82 -6.85 2.21
C LEU A 155 0.29 -5.96 2.77
N LEU A 156 1.15 -6.50 3.63
CA LEU A 156 2.24 -5.76 4.27
C LEU A 156 3.28 -5.29 3.24
N ASP A 157 3.58 -6.07 2.19
CA ASP A 157 4.50 -5.63 1.16
C ASP A 157 3.91 -4.53 0.27
N MET A 158 2.63 -4.63 -0.09
CA MET A 158 1.98 -3.67 -0.96
C MET A 158 1.63 -2.35 -0.25
N TYR A 159 1.10 -2.42 0.97
CA TYR A 159 0.66 -1.26 1.76
C TYR A 159 1.59 -0.99 2.94
N ARG A 160 2.89 -1.25 2.79
CA ARG A 160 3.88 -1.16 3.88
C ARG A 160 3.77 0.13 4.70
N PRO A 161 3.70 1.33 4.11
CA PRO A 161 3.61 2.56 4.90
C PRO A 161 2.29 2.68 5.69
N LEU A 162 1.21 2.05 5.20
CA LEU A 162 -0.07 2.05 5.88
C LEU A 162 -0.13 1.02 7.02
N LEU A 163 0.66 -0.07 6.95
CA LEU A 163 0.50 -1.23 7.84
C LEU A 163 1.64 -1.45 8.83
N THR A 164 2.84 -0.90 8.59
CA THR A 164 4.04 -1.23 9.38
C THR A 164 3.82 -1.02 10.89
N ASP A 165 3.36 0.16 11.31
CA ASP A 165 3.15 0.46 12.72
C ASP A 165 2.06 -0.42 13.35
N PHE A 166 0.98 -0.68 12.60
CA PHE A 166 -0.12 -1.52 13.06
C PHE A 166 0.33 -2.97 13.28
N VAL A 167 1.02 -3.56 12.29
CA VAL A 167 1.52 -4.93 12.37
C VAL A 167 2.57 -5.07 13.46
N ALA A 168 3.49 -4.11 13.60
CA ALA A 168 4.48 -4.12 14.67
C ALA A 168 3.81 -4.09 16.06
N HIS A 169 2.82 -3.23 16.24
CA HIS A 169 2.10 -3.12 17.51
C HIS A 169 1.31 -4.40 17.83
N MET A 170 0.58 -4.96 16.85
CA MET A 170 -0.17 -6.20 17.05
C MET A 170 0.73 -7.41 17.26
N SER A 171 1.86 -7.50 16.57
CA SER A 171 2.84 -8.57 16.78
C SER A 171 3.41 -8.53 18.20
N ALA A 172 3.78 -7.35 18.69
CA ALA A 172 4.29 -7.20 20.05
C ALA A 172 3.24 -7.55 21.12
N PHE A 173 1.99 -7.15 20.89
CA PHE A 173 0.86 -7.53 21.74
C PHE A 173 0.67 -9.05 21.77
N LEU A 174 0.56 -9.69 20.60
CA LEU A 174 0.36 -11.14 20.49
C LEU A 174 1.52 -11.94 21.09
N ASP A 175 2.77 -11.55 20.85
CA ASP A 175 3.94 -12.18 21.47
C ASP A 175 3.90 -12.07 22.99
N THR A 176 3.53 -10.90 23.54
CA THR A 176 3.39 -10.71 24.99
C THR A 176 2.31 -11.62 25.58
N GLU A 177 1.11 -11.64 24.98
CA GLU A 177 0.00 -12.46 25.46
C GLU A 177 0.29 -13.97 25.32
N SER A 178 1.04 -14.38 24.29
CA SER A 178 1.41 -15.78 24.08
C SER A 178 2.31 -16.34 25.20
N ARG A 179 3.00 -15.46 25.93
CA ARG A 179 3.93 -15.81 27.02
C ARG A 179 3.25 -15.86 28.39
N ASP A 180 1.96 -15.55 28.49
CA ASP A 180 1.21 -15.75 29.73
C ASP A 180 1.30 -17.23 30.13
N VAL A 181 1.57 -17.50 31.41
CA VAL A 181 1.76 -18.85 31.95
C VAL A 181 0.56 -19.77 31.67
N GLN A 182 -0.65 -19.21 31.53
CA GLN A 182 -1.87 -19.94 31.21
C GLN A 182 -1.89 -20.46 29.77
N PHE A 183 -1.20 -19.79 28.85
CA PHE A 183 -1.24 -20.08 27.41
C PHE A 183 0.10 -20.55 26.84
N ALA A 184 1.22 -20.34 27.53
CA ALA A 184 2.57 -20.62 27.03
C ALA A 184 2.75 -22.06 26.51
N LEU A 185 2.04 -23.04 27.07
CA LEU A 185 2.07 -24.43 26.60
C LEU A 185 1.46 -24.63 25.20
N LEU A 186 0.57 -23.74 24.78
CA LEU A 186 -0.05 -23.74 23.45
C LEU A 186 0.87 -23.12 22.39
N PHE A 187 1.79 -22.23 22.80
CA PHE A 187 2.64 -21.44 21.90
C PHE A 187 4.12 -21.87 21.93
N LYS A 188 4.38 -23.14 21.62
CA LYS A 188 5.73 -23.72 21.70
C LYS A 188 6.78 -23.03 20.82
N GLU A 189 6.35 -22.43 19.71
CA GLU A 189 7.21 -21.68 18.78
C GLU A 189 7.04 -20.16 18.92
N GLY A 190 6.31 -19.71 19.94
CA GLY A 190 5.99 -18.29 20.16
C GLY A 190 4.98 -17.75 19.15
N LEU A 191 4.88 -16.42 19.10
CA LEU A 191 3.93 -15.70 18.24
C LEU A 191 4.54 -14.39 17.69
N ASP A 192 5.78 -14.44 17.20
CA ASP A 192 6.45 -13.29 16.57
C ASP A 192 6.05 -13.16 15.09
N VAL A 193 4.84 -12.66 14.88
CA VAL A 193 4.22 -12.53 13.55
C VAL A 193 5.00 -11.60 12.64
N LEU A 194 5.51 -10.49 13.18
CA LEU A 194 6.29 -9.54 12.38
C LEU A 194 7.54 -10.20 11.81
N GLN A 195 8.22 -11.03 12.60
CA GLN A 195 9.34 -11.84 12.10
C GLN A 195 8.87 -12.78 10.99
N TRP A 196 7.79 -13.53 11.19
CA TRP A 196 7.28 -14.47 10.18
C TRP A 196 6.83 -13.80 8.87
N LEU A 197 6.33 -12.56 8.94
CA LEU A 197 5.91 -11.78 7.77
C LEU A 197 7.09 -11.15 7.03
N THR A 198 8.17 -10.80 7.73
CA THR A 198 9.34 -10.13 7.13
C THR A 198 10.45 -11.10 6.73
N GLN A 199 10.53 -12.25 7.39
CA GLN A 199 11.49 -13.33 7.18
C GLN A 199 10.70 -14.64 7.01
N SER A 200 10.34 -14.97 5.77
CA SER A 200 9.45 -16.11 5.47
C SER A 200 9.96 -17.45 6.02
N GLU A 201 11.28 -17.62 6.07
CA GLU A 201 12.00 -18.78 6.57
C GLU A 201 11.95 -18.94 8.10
N SER A 202 11.55 -17.89 8.82
CA SER A 202 11.36 -17.94 10.27
C SER A 202 9.97 -18.43 10.67
N ALA A 203 9.04 -18.55 9.72
CA ALA A 203 7.70 -19.01 9.99
C ALA A 203 7.73 -20.49 10.45
N PRO A 204 6.96 -20.84 11.51
CA PRO A 204 6.76 -22.20 11.96
C PRO A 204 6.23 -23.14 10.87
N ASP A 205 6.22 -24.43 11.19
CA ASP A 205 5.65 -25.41 10.28
C ASP A 205 4.13 -25.25 10.11
N ALA A 206 3.61 -25.92 9.08
CA ALA A 206 2.19 -25.85 8.75
C ALA A 206 1.28 -26.39 9.88
N GLU A 207 1.74 -27.37 10.67
CA GLU A 207 0.96 -27.95 11.77
C GLU A 207 0.75 -26.93 12.88
N TYR A 208 1.81 -26.19 13.25
CA TYR A 208 1.73 -25.11 14.21
C TYR A 208 0.85 -23.96 13.69
N LEU A 209 1.05 -23.54 12.44
CA LEU A 209 0.31 -22.43 11.83
C LEU A 209 -1.18 -22.69 11.65
N VAL A 210 -1.63 -23.94 11.48
CA VAL A 210 -3.07 -24.25 11.40
C VAL A 210 -3.72 -24.49 12.75
N SER A 211 -2.92 -24.68 13.81
CA SER A 211 -3.44 -24.89 15.17
C SER A 211 -4.36 -23.73 15.59
N ALA A 212 -5.49 -24.03 16.24
CA ALA A 212 -6.50 -23.02 16.58
C ALA A 212 -5.96 -21.83 17.41
N PRO A 213 -5.06 -22.04 18.41
CA PRO A 213 -4.49 -20.93 19.18
C PRO A 213 -3.69 -19.93 18.33
N VAL A 214 -3.12 -20.37 17.21
CA VAL A 214 -2.31 -19.55 16.30
C VAL A 214 -3.16 -19.01 15.16
N SER A 215 -3.87 -19.89 14.44
CA SER A 215 -4.61 -19.49 13.24
C SER A 215 -5.77 -18.52 13.51
N MET A 216 -6.48 -18.63 14.65
CA MET A 216 -7.57 -17.72 14.98
C MET A 216 -7.12 -16.27 15.14
N PRO A 217 -6.18 -15.93 16.06
CA PRO A 217 -5.75 -14.54 16.21
C PRO A 217 -5.07 -14.00 14.96
N LEU A 218 -4.33 -14.82 14.21
CA LEU A 218 -3.69 -14.36 12.98
C LEU A 218 -4.67 -14.12 11.84
N THR A 219 -5.72 -14.93 11.72
CA THR A 219 -6.83 -14.65 10.78
C THR A 219 -7.48 -13.30 11.13
N GLY A 220 -7.73 -13.04 12.42
CA GLY A 220 -8.23 -11.75 12.88
C GLY A 220 -7.28 -10.59 12.55
N LEU A 221 -5.97 -10.78 12.73
CA LEU A 221 -4.96 -9.79 12.34
C LEU A 221 -5.02 -9.46 10.85
N VAL A 222 -5.09 -10.46 9.96
CA VAL A 222 -5.18 -10.25 8.51
C VAL A 222 -6.43 -9.46 8.15
N GLN A 223 -7.58 -9.80 8.75
CA GLN A 223 -8.83 -9.07 8.55
C GLN A 223 -8.72 -7.61 9.01
N LEU A 224 -8.08 -7.37 10.15
CA LEU A 224 -7.82 -6.01 10.63
C LEU A 224 -6.83 -5.27 9.72
N MET A 225 -5.84 -5.93 9.13
CA MET A 225 -4.95 -5.31 8.13
C MET A 225 -5.75 -4.83 6.92
N GLN A 226 -6.70 -5.61 6.41
CA GLN A 226 -7.58 -5.19 5.32
C GLN A 226 -8.45 -3.98 5.71
N ILE A 227 -9.06 -3.99 6.91
CA ILE A 227 -9.82 -2.85 7.44
C ILE A 227 -8.94 -1.61 7.56
N MET A 228 -7.70 -1.77 8.05
CA MET A 228 -6.74 -0.67 8.21
C MET A 228 -6.37 -0.05 6.86
N VAL A 229 -6.14 -0.86 5.83
CA VAL A 229 -5.91 -0.35 4.46
C VAL A 229 -7.15 0.41 4.00
N LEU A 230 -8.33 -0.21 4.02
CA LEU A 230 -9.55 0.39 3.49
C LEU A 230 -9.95 1.69 4.21
N SER A 231 -9.87 1.73 5.54
CA SER A 231 -10.18 2.94 6.31
C SER A 231 -9.18 4.07 6.04
N LYS A 232 -7.88 3.74 5.95
CA LYS A 232 -6.83 4.71 5.63
C LYS A 232 -6.98 5.27 4.22
N THR A 233 -7.23 4.45 3.21
CA THR A 233 -7.39 4.90 1.81
C THR A 233 -8.67 5.71 1.61
N LEU A 234 -9.74 5.42 2.37
CA LEU A 234 -10.95 6.24 2.41
C LEU A 234 -10.79 7.55 3.21
N GLY A 235 -9.70 7.72 3.96
CA GLY A 235 -9.48 8.89 4.80
C GLY A 235 -10.42 8.98 6.00
N VAL A 236 -10.96 7.85 6.47
CA VAL A 236 -11.88 7.79 7.61
C VAL A 236 -11.26 7.07 8.80
N SER A 237 -11.63 7.49 10.02
CA SER A 237 -11.26 6.76 11.23
C SER A 237 -11.97 5.40 11.31
N PRO A 238 -11.45 4.40 12.06
CA PRO A 238 -12.15 3.13 12.27
C PRO A 238 -13.58 3.29 12.83
N GLY A 239 -13.81 4.29 13.68
CA GLY A 239 -15.13 4.61 14.19
C GLY A 239 -16.09 5.10 13.10
N GLN A 240 -15.65 6.03 12.25
CA GLN A 240 -16.44 6.48 11.09
C GLN A 240 -16.64 5.35 10.09
N PHE A 241 -15.61 4.53 9.84
CA PHE A 241 -15.68 3.38 8.95
C PHE A 241 -16.78 2.40 9.38
N SER A 242 -16.88 2.09 10.68
CA SER A 242 -17.93 1.20 11.19
C SER A 242 -19.35 1.72 10.95
N GLN A 243 -19.54 3.04 10.88
CA GLN A 243 -20.84 3.67 10.61
C GLN A 243 -21.27 3.60 9.15
N LEU A 244 -20.35 3.23 8.24
CA LEU A 244 -20.65 3.05 6.81
C LEU A 244 -21.41 1.75 6.53
N PHE A 245 -21.45 0.82 7.49
CA PHE A 245 -22.10 -0.47 7.38
C PHE A 245 -23.38 -0.52 8.22
N LYS A 246 -24.38 -1.28 7.76
CA LYS A 246 -25.69 -1.44 8.41
C LYS A 246 -25.98 -2.89 8.76
#